data_AF-A0A080ZF14-F1
#
_entry.id   AF-A0A080ZF14-F1
#
_cell.length_a   1.000
_cell.length_b   1.000
_cell.length_c   1.000
_cell.angle_alpha   90.00
_cell.angle_beta   90.00
_cell.angle_gamma   90.00
#
_symmetry.space_group_name_H-M   'P 1'
#
loop_
_entity.id
_entity.type
_entity.pdbx_description
1 polymer ?
#
loop_
_entity_poly.entity_id
_entity_poly.type
_entity_poly.pdbx_seq_one_letter_code
_entity_poly.pdbx_strand_id
1 'polypeptide(L)'
;MDAMTDNTAYDQVCEEASAAAEMRLLEHFKQHGGEVWSIGAGCQNCRQKLEDVSGLKRCSNCDVALFCDRECLLKAWPQHKAECCVIATFQRLYKTSTPNSKLASLLETLTFSPSPKKADEPKTAGVASSIGMNSQELPGWFFTVDVEAAPKERQKAMYQAALELYGLLKDEECWTRDKESFPRSSYTLVETLPHTLSTEKQLQKEFIEMNGHLLLFSAWLQHPEPPATQAMPLEDRTFFGVVDSLLQISAIRDGVDAFMDARS
;
A
#
# COMPACT_ATOMS: atom_id res chain seq x y z
N MET A 1 34.81 16.58 12.05
CA MET A 1 35.06 15.78 10.84
C MET A 1 34.48 14.41 11.11
N ASP A 2 33.62 14.01 10.18
CA ASP A 2 33.00 12.70 9.99
C ASP A 2 31.99 12.19 11.02
N ALA A 3 30.73 12.55 10.76
CA ALA A 3 29.60 11.62 10.90
C ALA A 3 29.03 11.40 9.48
N MET A 4 29.40 10.28 8.88
CA MET A 4 28.79 9.71 7.67
C MET A 4 27.33 9.31 7.95
N THR A 5 26.45 9.37 6.94
CA THR A 5 25.92 8.18 6.24
C THR A 5 24.86 8.57 5.20
N ASP A 6 25.05 8.10 3.97
CA ASP A 6 24.06 7.82 2.92
C ASP A 6 22.93 8.82 2.69
N ASN A 7 23.29 9.94 2.07
CA ASN A 7 22.41 10.51 1.06
C ASN A 7 22.87 9.92 -0.28
N THR A 8 22.40 8.73 -0.62
CA THR A 8 22.16 8.45 -2.04
C THR A 8 21.36 9.66 -2.52
N ALA A 9 21.94 10.51 -3.39
CA ALA A 9 21.24 11.73 -3.80
C ALA A 9 19.85 11.31 -4.28
N TYR A 10 18.77 11.95 -3.83
CA TYR A 10 17.40 11.50 -4.14
C TYR A 10 17.20 11.26 -5.65
N ASP A 11 17.91 12.02 -6.48
CA ASP A 11 18.02 11.81 -7.93
C ASP A 11 18.53 10.40 -8.29
N GLN A 12 19.61 9.93 -7.64
CA GLN A 12 20.13 8.57 -7.80
C GLN A 12 19.11 7.52 -7.33
N VAL A 13 18.36 7.75 -6.24
CA VAL A 13 17.26 6.86 -5.82
C VAL A 13 16.18 6.78 -6.90
N CYS A 14 15.84 7.91 -7.52
CA CYS A 14 14.88 7.96 -8.62
C CYS A 14 15.38 7.23 -9.88
N GLU A 15 16.67 7.38 -10.22
CA GLU A 15 17.30 6.68 -11.34
C GLU A 15 17.32 5.16 -11.12
N GLU A 16 17.74 4.71 -9.94
CA GLU A 16 17.77 3.29 -9.57
C GLU A 16 16.36 2.67 -9.60
N ALA A 17 15.36 3.38 -9.08
CA ALA A 17 13.97 2.92 -9.10
C ALA A 17 13.39 2.83 -10.51
N SER A 18 13.76 3.77 -11.40
CA SER A 18 13.38 3.75 -12.81
C SER A 18 14.01 2.56 -13.54
N ALA A 19 15.32 2.33 -13.35
CA ALA A 19 16.00 1.17 -13.90
C ALA A 19 15.40 -0.16 -13.40
N ALA A 20 15.02 -0.22 -12.12
CA ALA A 20 14.33 -1.39 -11.56
C ALA A 20 12.97 -1.63 -12.23
N ALA A 21 12.23 -0.58 -12.59
CA ALA A 21 10.97 -0.70 -13.33
C ALA A 21 11.16 -1.29 -14.74
N GLU A 22 12.17 -0.82 -15.47
CA GLU A 22 12.53 -1.36 -16.78
C GLU A 22 12.96 -2.83 -16.69
N MET A 23 13.73 -3.19 -15.66
CA MET A 23 14.14 -4.57 -15.44
C MET A 23 12.96 -5.50 -15.15
N ARG A 24 11.94 -5.04 -14.39
CA ARG A 24 10.70 -5.81 -14.18
C ARG A 24 9.97 -6.06 -15.50
N LEU A 25 9.92 -5.07 -16.39
CA LEU A 25 9.34 -5.20 -17.73
C LEU A 25 10.06 -6.29 -18.53
N LEU A 26 11.39 -6.23 -18.59
CA LEU A 26 12.21 -7.21 -19.32
C LEU A 26 12.05 -8.62 -18.77
N GLU A 27 12.03 -8.78 -17.44
CA GLU A 27 11.89 -10.08 -16.80
C GLU A 27 10.49 -10.67 -17.04
N HIS A 28 9.43 -9.86 -16.96
CA HIS A 28 8.08 -10.28 -17.31
C HIS A 28 8.02 -10.79 -18.76
N PHE A 29 8.61 -10.06 -19.71
CA PHE A 29 8.67 -10.51 -21.10
C PHE A 29 9.41 -11.83 -21.27
N LYS A 30 10.55 -12.02 -20.60
CA LYS A 30 11.30 -13.29 -20.63
C LYS A 30 10.50 -14.45 -20.08
N GLN A 31 9.80 -14.25 -18.96
CA GLN A 31 9.07 -15.32 -18.31
C GLN A 31 7.74 -15.64 -19.01
N HIS A 32 7.11 -14.67 -19.66
CA HIS A 32 5.70 -14.76 -20.07
C HIS A 32 5.43 -14.47 -21.55
N GLY A 33 6.46 -14.17 -22.34
CA GLY A 33 6.34 -14.03 -23.80
C GLY A 33 5.45 -12.88 -24.26
N GLY A 34 5.18 -11.91 -23.39
CA GLY A 34 4.33 -10.75 -23.66
C GLY A 34 2.83 -10.99 -23.48
N GLU A 35 2.39 -12.22 -23.18
CA GLU A 35 1.00 -12.46 -22.77
C GLU A 35 0.83 -12.07 -21.29
N VAL A 36 -0.01 -11.06 -21.02
CA VAL A 36 -0.38 -10.68 -19.66
C VAL A 36 -1.36 -11.73 -19.13
N TRP A 37 -0.86 -12.65 -18.30
CA TRP A 37 -1.69 -13.64 -17.61
C TRP A 37 -2.47 -12.95 -16.49
N SER A 38 -3.79 -12.88 -16.60
CA SER A 38 -4.64 -12.28 -15.58
C SER A 38 -5.12 -13.29 -14.54
N ILE A 39 -5.27 -12.80 -13.30
CA ILE A 39 -5.93 -13.57 -12.27
C ILE A 39 -7.37 -13.91 -12.72
N GLY A 40 -7.79 -15.16 -12.54
CA GLY A 40 -9.12 -15.61 -12.95
C GLY A 40 -9.25 -16.07 -14.40
N ALA A 41 -8.27 -15.84 -15.29
CA ALA A 41 -8.31 -16.33 -16.68
C ALA A 41 -8.05 -17.83 -16.84
N GLY A 42 -7.54 -18.49 -15.81
CA GLY A 42 -7.21 -19.91 -15.81
C GLY A 42 -6.29 -20.27 -14.65
N CYS A 43 -5.68 -21.46 -14.73
CA CYS A 43 -4.76 -21.93 -13.69
C CYS A 43 -3.55 -21.00 -13.55
N GLN A 44 -3.35 -20.40 -12.37
CA GLN A 44 -2.26 -19.43 -12.12
C GLN A 44 -0.86 -20.05 -12.12
N ASN A 45 -0.75 -21.38 -12.12
CA ASN A 45 0.55 -22.08 -12.19
C ASN A 45 0.85 -22.59 -13.60
N CYS A 46 0.07 -23.54 -14.10
CA CYS A 46 0.36 -24.21 -15.38
C CYS A 46 -0.14 -23.45 -16.61
N ARG A 47 -0.86 -22.32 -16.40
CA ARG A 47 -1.42 -21.48 -17.46
C ARG A 47 -2.32 -22.22 -18.44
N GLN A 48 -2.95 -23.30 -17.99
CA GLN A 48 -4.01 -23.94 -18.75
C GLN A 48 -5.16 -22.94 -18.89
N LYS A 49 -5.24 -22.31 -20.08
CA LYS A 49 -6.38 -21.53 -20.53
C LYS A 49 -7.55 -22.49 -20.67
N LEU A 50 -8.74 -22.11 -20.20
CA LEU A 50 -9.91 -22.97 -20.31
C LEU A 50 -11.01 -22.27 -21.09
N GLU A 51 -11.62 -23.03 -22.00
CA GLU A 51 -12.93 -22.73 -22.58
C GLU A 51 -14.05 -22.86 -21.52
N ASP A 52 -13.82 -23.64 -20.45
CA ASP A 52 -14.70 -23.77 -19.29
C ASP A 52 -13.91 -23.79 -17.96
N VAL A 53 -13.91 -22.66 -17.26
CA VAL A 53 -13.22 -22.46 -15.96
C VAL A 53 -13.91 -23.16 -14.78
N SER A 54 -15.11 -23.74 -14.97
CA SER A 54 -15.89 -24.36 -13.89
C SER A 54 -15.21 -25.59 -13.29
N GLY A 55 -14.28 -26.22 -14.02
CA GLY A 55 -13.46 -27.33 -13.55
C GLY A 55 -12.27 -26.95 -12.65
N LEU A 56 -11.92 -25.67 -12.54
CA LEU A 56 -10.80 -25.22 -11.70
C LEU A 56 -11.24 -24.93 -10.26
N LYS A 57 -10.31 -25.15 -9.33
CA LYS A 57 -10.48 -24.85 -7.92
C LYS A 57 -10.11 -23.40 -7.64
N ARG A 58 -10.98 -22.68 -6.93
CA ARG A 58 -10.71 -21.34 -6.43
C ARG A 58 -9.83 -21.37 -5.18
N CYS A 59 -8.99 -20.35 -5.02
CA CYS A 59 -8.30 -20.08 -3.77
C CYS A 59 -9.32 -19.85 -2.66
N SER A 60 -9.24 -20.58 -1.55
CA SER A 60 -10.20 -20.44 -0.45
C SER A 60 -10.13 -19.10 0.29
N ASN A 61 -9.04 -18.34 0.13
CA ASN A 61 -8.86 -17.06 0.81
C ASN A 61 -9.36 -15.87 -0.03
N CYS A 62 -8.89 -15.74 -1.27
CA CYS A 62 -9.28 -14.63 -2.15
C CYS A 62 -10.45 -14.95 -3.09
N ASP A 63 -10.87 -16.22 -3.20
CA ASP A 63 -11.98 -16.70 -4.03
C ASP A 63 -11.91 -16.31 -5.53
N VAL A 64 -10.74 -15.87 -6.00
CA VAL A 64 -10.56 -15.34 -7.37
C VAL A 64 -9.54 -16.17 -8.15
N ALA A 65 -8.34 -16.40 -7.60
CA ALA A 65 -7.33 -17.20 -8.28
C ALA A 65 -7.80 -18.64 -8.50
N LEU A 66 -7.55 -19.16 -9.70
CA LEU A 66 -7.93 -20.50 -10.12
C LEU A 66 -6.71 -21.41 -10.23
N PHE A 67 -6.89 -22.67 -9.88
CA PHE A 67 -5.86 -23.71 -9.93
C PHE A 67 -6.47 -25.05 -10.36
N CYS A 68 -5.71 -25.87 -11.08
CA CYS A 68 -6.13 -27.24 -11.40
C CYS A 68 -6.36 -28.06 -10.12
N ASP A 69 -5.43 -27.92 -9.19
CA ASP A 69 -5.39 -28.68 -7.93
C ASP A 69 -4.54 -27.96 -6.87
N ARG A 70 -4.34 -28.65 -5.74
CA ARG A 70 -3.50 -28.18 -4.64
C ARG A 70 -2.03 -28.06 -5.02
N GLU A 71 -1.53 -28.90 -5.94
CA GLU A 71 -0.14 -28.86 -6.37
C GLU A 71 0.15 -27.57 -7.14
N CYS A 72 -0.74 -27.21 -8.08
CA CYS A 72 -0.67 -25.94 -8.79
C CYS A 72 -0.74 -24.74 -7.83
N LEU A 73 -1.63 -24.77 -6.83
CA LEU A 73 -1.69 -23.72 -5.81
C LEU A 73 -0.36 -23.56 -5.06
N LEU A 74 0.25 -24.66 -4.61
CA LEU A 74 1.51 -24.60 -3.86
C LEU A 74 2.67 -24.07 -4.71
N LYS A 75 2.75 -24.44 -5.98
CA LYS A 75 3.78 -23.96 -6.91
C LYS A 75 3.64 -22.47 -7.24
N ALA A 76 2.42 -21.99 -7.39
CA ALA A 76 2.14 -20.57 -7.65
C ALA A 76 2.05 -19.71 -6.38
N TRP A 77 2.10 -20.30 -5.19
CA TRP A 77 1.96 -19.56 -3.93
C TRP A 77 2.97 -18.41 -3.75
N PRO A 78 4.27 -18.54 -4.11
CA PRO A 78 5.22 -17.45 -3.95
C PRO A 78 4.78 -16.16 -4.65
N GLN A 79 4.20 -16.27 -5.85
CA GLN A 79 3.66 -15.15 -6.61
C GLN A 79 2.26 -14.76 -6.12
N HIS A 80 1.37 -15.73 -5.96
CA HIS A 80 -0.02 -15.49 -5.60
C HIS A 80 -0.20 -14.88 -4.19
N LYS A 81 0.71 -15.14 -3.24
CA LYS A 81 0.54 -14.75 -1.84
C LYS A 81 0.24 -13.25 -1.66
N ALA A 82 0.95 -12.40 -2.39
CA ALA A 82 0.81 -10.95 -2.30
C ALA A 82 -0.53 -10.49 -2.91
N GLU A 83 -0.83 -10.94 -4.13
CA GLU A 83 -2.11 -10.72 -4.82
C GLU A 83 -3.30 -11.18 -3.96
N CYS A 84 -3.17 -12.38 -3.37
CA CYS A 84 -4.16 -12.99 -2.50
C CYS A 84 -4.45 -12.12 -1.28
N CYS A 85 -3.41 -11.53 -0.69
CA CYS A 85 -3.52 -10.65 0.46
C CYS A 85 -4.36 -9.41 0.13
N VAL A 86 -4.03 -8.73 -0.98
CA VAL A 86 -4.75 -7.53 -1.45
C VAL A 86 -6.21 -7.86 -1.77
N ILE A 87 -6.44 -8.85 -2.63
CA ILE A 87 -7.79 -9.20 -3.10
C ILE A 87 -8.66 -9.66 -1.93
N ALA A 88 -8.16 -10.56 -1.08
CA ALA A 88 -8.93 -11.05 0.06
C ALA A 88 -9.23 -9.91 1.06
N THR A 89 -8.30 -8.97 1.26
CA THR A 89 -8.50 -7.80 2.10
C THR A 89 -9.65 -6.94 1.57
N PHE A 90 -9.61 -6.58 0.29
CA PHE A 90 -10.65 -5.76 -0.32
C PHE A 90 -12.00 -6.46 -0.32
N GLN A 91 -12.06 -7.74 -0.68
CA GLN A 91 -13.31 -8.52 -0.58
C GLN A 91 -13.90 -8.51 0.84
N ARG A 92 -13.08 -8.65 1.87
CA ARG A 92 -13.55 -8.59 3.27
C ARG A 92 -14.10 -7.21 3.61
N LEU A 93 -13.42 -6.13 3.21
CA LEU A 93 -13.89 -4.76 3.44
C LEU A 93 -15.27 -4.53 2.83
N TYR A 94 -15.46 -4.93 1.57
CA TYR A 94 -16.73 -4.76 0.85
C TYR A 94 -17.87 -5.62 1.40
N LYS A 95 -17.56 -6.80 1.95
CA LYS A 95 -18.56 -7.68 2.59
C LYS A 95 -19.01 -7.17 3.96
N THR A 96 -18.25 -6.28 4.61
CA THR A 96 -18.59 -5.77 5.95
C THR A 96 -19.40 -4.47 5.89
N SER A 97 -20.50 -4.41 6.64
CA SER A 97 -21.48 -3.30 6.60
C SER A 97 -21.11 -2.03 7.40
N THR A 98 -19.94 -1.97 8.05
CA THR A 98 -19.57 -0.83 8.92
C THR A 98 -18.15 -0.32 8.66
N PRO A 99 -17.95 0.52 7.64
CA PRO A 99 -16.64 1.11 7.31
C PRO A 99 -16.14 2.12 8.36
N ASN A 100 -17.02 2.97 8.90
CA ASN A 100 -16.62 4.12 9.72
C ASN A 100 -15.99 3.72 11.06
N SER A 101 -16.43 2.62 11.68
CA SER A 101 -15.85 2.15 12.95
C SER A 101 -14.44 1.58 12.79
N LYS A 102 -13.98 1.29 11.57
CA LYS A 102 -12.65 0.71 11.32
C LYS A 102 -11.55 1.76 11.29
N LEU A 103 -11.82 2.99 10.83
CA LEU A 103 -10.78 4.00 10.62
C LEU A 103 -9.97 4.27 11.89
N ALA A 104 -10.62 4.50 13.03
CA ALA A 104 -9.94 4.75 14.30
C ALA A 104 -9.03 3.57 14.70
N SER A 105 -9.51 2.33 14.59
CA SER A 105 -8.71 1.13 14.93
C SER A 105 -7.50 0.93 14.00
N LEU A 106 -7.64 1.28 12.72
CA LEU A 106 -6.54 1.22 11.74
C LEU A 106 -5.50 2.31 12.06
N LEU A 107 -5.95 3.53 12.35
CA LEU A 107 -5.09 4.63 12.77
C LEU A 107 -4.33 4.31 14.06
N GLU A 108 -4.99 3.74 15.07
CA GLU A 108 -4.34 3.28 16.32
C GLU A 108 -3.26 2.22 16.04
N THR A 109 -3.55 1.27 15.15
CA THR A 109 -2.55 0.28 14.69
C THR A 109 -1.36 0.97 14.00
N LEU A 110 -1.62 2.07 13.29
CA LEU A 110 -0.63 2.96 12.69
C LEU A 110 -0.07 3.99 13.66
N THR A 111 -0.17 3.76 14.97
CA THR A 111 0.39 4.57 16.07
C THR A 111 -0.38 5.83 16.46
N PHE A 112 -1.54 6.11 15.85
CA PHE A 112 -2.38 7.23 16.28
C PHE A 112 -2.74 7.13 17.77
N SER A 113 -2.80 8.27 18.43
CA SER A 113 -3.21 8.41 19.83
C SER A 113 -4.00 9.71 20.00
N PRO A 114 -5.00 9.76 20.89
CA PRO A 114 -5.67 11.01 21.26
C PRO A 114 -4.77 11.92 22.12
N SER A 115 -3.76 11.36 22.77
CA SER A 115 -2.82 12.08 23.64
C SER A 115 -1.48 12.31 22.94
N PRO A 116 -0.74 13.38 23.29
CA PRO A 116 0.62 13.60 22.83
C PRO A 116 1.55 12.42 23.13
N LYS A 117 2.59 12.26 22.30
CA LYS A 117 3.55 11.16 22.34
C LYS A 117 4.97 11.69 22.48
N LYS A 118 5.84 10.90 23.11
CA LYS A 118 7.27 11.21 23.18
C LYS A 118 7.98 10.72 21.93
N ALA A 119 8.93 11.51 21.41
CA ALA A 119 9.81 11.06 20.35
C ALA A 119 11.02 10.34 20.97
N ASP A 120 10.82 9.07 21.32
CA ASP A 120 11.89 8.27 21.95
C ASP A 120 12.96 7.83 20.92
N GLU A 121 12.62 7.83 19.63
CA GLU A 121 13.50 7.36 18.55
C GLU A 121 14.18 8.52 17.79
N PRO A 122 15.51 8.44 17.52
CA PRO A 122 16.25 9.49 16.81
C PRO A 122 15.69 9.83 15.41
N LYS A 123 15.24 8.80 14.66
CA LYS A 123 14.66 8.96 13.32
C LYS A 123 13.37 9.78 13.37
N THR A 124 12.50 9.47 14.35
CA THR A 124 11.26 10.21 14.63
C THR A 124 11.56 11.68 14.99
N ALA A 125 12.55 11.92 15.86
CA ALA A 125 12.94 13.28 16.25
C ALA A 125 13.52 14.10 15.08
N GLY A 126 14.29 13.46 14.19
CA GLY A 126 14.81 14.08 12.97
C GLY A 126 13.70 14.52 12.02
N VAL A 127 12.73 13.64 11.76
CA VAL A 127 11.54 13.96 10.94
C VAL A 127 10.70 15.06 11.57
N ALA A 128 10.50 15.04 12.89
CA ALA A 128 9.75 16.10 13.56
C ALA A 128 10.41 17.47 13.38
N SER A 129 11.75 17.50 13.50
CA SER A 129 12.53 18.72 13.33
C SER A 129 12.47 19.24 11.89
N SER A 130 12.48 18.35 10.88
CA SER A 130 12.43 18.76 9.47
C SER A 130 11.12 19.44 9.07
N ILE A 131 10.03 19.17 9.77
CA ILE A 131 8.74 19.86 9.60
C ILE A 131 8.48 20.94 10.66
N GLY A 132 9.49 21.34 11.43
CA GLY A 132 9.44 22.46 12.39
C GLY A 132 8.69 22.15 13.69
N MET A 133 8.67 20.90 14.15
CA MET A 133 8.04 20.51 15.42
C MET A 133 9.05 20.38 16.57
N ASN A 134 8.57 20.55 17.80
CA ASN A 134 9.34 20.22 19.00
C ASN A 134 9.45 18.70 19.12
N SER A 135 10.68 18.18 19.19
CA SER A 135 10.95 16.74 19.28
C SER A 135 10.62 16.12 20.64
N GLN A 136 10.43 16.89 21.71
CA GLN A 136 10.20 16.29 23.05
C GLN A 136 8.77 15.76 23.24
N GLU A 137 7.78 16.45 22.67
CA GLU A 137 6.37 16.09 22.78
C GLU A 137 5.68 16.36 21.44
N LEU A 138 5.31 15.28 20.76
CA LEU A 138 4.71 15.28 19.44
C LEU A 138 3.20 15.08 19.53
N PRO A 139 2.42 15.66 18.60
CA PRO A 139 1.00 15.40 18.52
C PRO A 139 0.68 13.91 18.45
N GLY A 140 -0.48 13.51 18.97
CA GLY A 140 -0.89 12.10 18.98
C GLY A 140 -1.01 11.47 17.59
N TRP A 141 -1.17 12.29 16.55
CA TRP A 141 -1.14 11.85 15.15
C TRP A 141 0.26 11.68 14.57
N PHE A 142 1.35 12.12 15.21
CA PHE A 142 2.68 12.03 14.61
C PHE A 142 3.19 10.58 14.64
N PHE A 143 3.69 10.01 13.55
CA PHE A 143 4.13 8.62 13.52
C PHE A 143 5.45 8.39 14.28
N THR A 144 5.49 7.44 15.22
CA THR A 144 6.59 7.29 16.20
C THR A 144 7.26 5.92 16.21
N VAL A 145 7.21 5.17 15.10
CA VAL A 145 7.77 3.81 15.04
C VAL A 145 8.66 3.68 13.82
N ASP A 146 9.92 3.29 14.02
CA ASP A 146 10.74 2.78 12.94
C ASP A 146 10.24 1.38 12.51
N VAL A 147 9.48 1.35 11.40
CA VAL A 147 8.85 0.13 10.88
C VAL A 147 9.89 -0.92 10.52
N GLU A 148 11.04 -0.52 9.97
CA GLU A 148 12.06 -1.46 9.52
C GLU A 148 12.72 -2.18 10.70
N ALA A 149 12.89 -1.47 11.83
CA ALA A 149 13.43 -2.00 13.08
C ALA A 149 12.37 -2.73 13.94
N ALA A 150 11.08 -2.55 13.67
CA ALA A 150 10.00 -3.14 14.46
C ALA A 150 9.96 -4.68 14.34
N PRO A 151 9.41 -5.41 15.33
CA PRO A 151 9.19 -6.86 15.21
C PRO A 151 8.32 -7.22 14.00
N LYS A 152 8.58 -8.38 13.35
CA LYS A 152 7.87 -8.80 12.13
C LYS A 152 6.35 -8.84 12.26
N GLU A 153 5.83 -9.22 13.41
CA GLU A 153 4.39 -9.19 13.67
C GLU A 153 3.82 -7.77 13.67
N ARG A 154 4.58 -6.80 14.20
CA ARG A 154 4.20 -5.38 14.16
C ARG A 154 4.28 -4.82 12.75
N GLN A 155 5.34 -5.14 12.00
CA GLN A 155 5.46 -4.77 10.58
C GLN A 155 4.26 -5.26 9.77
N LYS A 156 3.88 -6.53 9.97
CA LYS A 156 2.74 -7.14 9.29
C LYS A 156 1.41 -6.49 9.69
N ALA A 157 1.20 -6.19 10.97
CA ALA A 157 0.00 -5.51 11.44
C ALA A 157 -0.14 -4.10 10.83
N MET A 158 0.96 -3.34 10.77
CA MET A 158 0.97 -2.00 10.19
C MET A 158 0.77 -2.03 8.67
N TYR A 159 1.41 -2.98 7.98
CA TYR A 159 1.15 -3.22 6.55
C TYR A 159 -0.32 -3.54 6.29
N GLN A 160 -0.90 -4.48 7.05
CA GLN A 160 -2.30 -4.83 6.91
C GLN A 160 -3.22 -3.63 7.19
N ALA A 161 -2.90 -2.81 8.20
CA ALA A 161 -3.67 -1.62 8.51
C ALA A 161 -3.61 -0.58 7.39
N ALA A 162 -2.43 -0.33 6.83
CA ALA A 162 -2.25 0.57 5.69
C ALA A 162 -2.99 0.07 4.44
N LEU A 163 -2.95 -1.24 4.17
CA LEU A 163 -3.66 -1.85 3.05
C LEU A 163 -5.18 -1.79 3.21
N GLU A 164 -5.69 -2.03 4.42
CA GLU A 164 -7.12 -1.87 4.70
C GLU A 164 -7.57 -0.42 4.57
N LEU A 165 -6.76 0.52 5.06
CA LEU A 165 -6.99 1.95 4.91
C LEU A 165 -7.03 2.35 3.43
N TYR A 166 -6.11 1.85 2.60
CA TYR A 166 -6.13 2.09 1.16
C TYR A 166 -7.42 1.55 0.53
N GLY A 167 -7.84 0.34 0.89
CA GLY A 167 -9.10 -0.23 0.41
C GLY A 167 -10.34 0.60 0.79
N LEU A 168 -10.32 1.29 1.93
CA LEU A 168 -11.40 2.16 2.40
C LEU A 168 -11.40 3.54 1.73
N LEU A 169 -10.22 4.07 1.42
CA LEU A 169 -10.03 5.46 1.00
C LEU A 169 -9.77 5.64 -0.50
N LYS A 170 -9.41 4.59 -1.24
CA LYS A 170 -9.08 4.69 -2.67
C LYS A 170 -10.23 5.28 -3.48
N ASP A 171 -9.88 6.22 -4.36
CA ASP A 171 -10.75 6.85 -5.34
C ASP A 171 -10.59 6.22 -6.74
N GLU A 172 -11.28 6.77 -7.75
CA GLU A 172 -11.18 6.29 -9.14
C GLU A 172 -9.80 6.53 -9.75
N GLU A 173 -9.08 7.57 -9.32
CA GLU A 173 -7.72 7.85 -9.81
C GLU A 173 -6.74 6.80 -9.32
N CYS A 174 -6.86 6.38 -8.05
CA CYS A 174 -6.10 5.26 -7.49
C CYS A 174 -6.32 3.96 -8.27
N TRP A 175 -7.58 3.64 -8.60
CA TRP A 175 -7.89 2.46 -9.41
C TRP A 175 -7.25 2.53 -10.80
N THR A 176 -7.34 3.69 -11.45
CA THR A 176 -6.77 3.91 -12.79
C THR A 176 -5.26 3.74 -12.77
N ARG A 177 -4.59 4.36 -11.79
CA ARG A 177 -3.13 4.23 -11.59
C ARG A 177 -2.70 2.79 -11.39
N ASP A 178 -3.36 2.05 -10.51
CA ASP A 178 -3.01 0.66 -10.23
C ASP A 178 -3.37 -0.29 -11.39
N LYS A 179 -4.32 0.09 -12.26
CA LYS A 179 -4.64 -0.61 -13.51
C LYS A 179 -3.59 -0.37 -14.60
N GLU A 180 -2.89 0.77 -14.52
CA GLU A 180 -1.82 1.17 -15.43
C GLU A 180 -0.42 0.77 -14.94
N SER A 181 -0.30 0.23 -13.72
CA SER A 181 0.96 -0.31 -13.20
C SER A 181 1.50 -1.44 -14.08
N PHE A 182 2.82 -1.70 -13.98
CA PHE A 182 3.46 -2.82 -14.68
C PHE A 182 4.27 -3.75 -13.75
N PRO A 183 3.90 -5.05 -13.66
CA PRO A 183 2.65 -5.63 -14.14
C PRO A 183 1.40 -4.93 -13.55
N ARG A 184 0.22 -5.17 -14.14
CA ARG A 184 -1.02 -4.57 -13.64
C ARG A 184 -1.35 -5.11 -12.26
N SER A 185 -1.80 -4.26 -11.34
CA SER A 185 -2.24 -4.70 -10.01
C SER A 185 -3.41 -5.67 -10.15
N SER A 186 -3.25 -6.89 -9.66
CA SER A 186 -4.14 -8.02 -9.95
C SER A 186 -5.58 -7.78 -9.50
N TYR A 187 -5.76 -7.02 -8.41
CA TYR A 187 -7.09 -6.70 -7.89
C TYR A 187 -7.94 -5.85 -8.86
N THR A 188 -7.30 -5.10 -9.76
CA THR A 188 -8.00 -4.26 -10.75
C THR A 188 -8.67 -5.05 -11.88
N LEU A 189 -8.38 -6.36 -11.93
CA LEU A 189 -8.97 -7.30 -12.88
C LEU A 189 -10.15 -8.08 -12.27
N VAL A 190 -10.47 -7.84 -11.00
CA VAL A 190 -11.53 -8.56 -10.28
C VAL A 190 -12.84 -7.79 -10.39
N GLU A 191 -13.70 -8.19 -11.31
CA GLU A 191 -14.97 -7.51 -11.62
C GLU A 191 -15.91 -7.36 -10.41
N THR A 192 -15.82 -8.26 -9.43
CA THR A 192 -16.64 -8.19 -8.21
C THR A 192 -16.16 -7.16 -7.19
N LEU A 193 -14.96 -6.60 -7.36
CA LEU A 193 -14.45 -5.54 -6.49
C LEU A 193 -14.84 -4.18 -7.06
N PRO A 194 -15.56 -3.33 -6.30
CA PRO A 194 -15.83 -1.99 -6.76
C PRO A 194 -14.54 -1.14 -6.78
N HIS A 195 -14.51 -0.20 -7.71
CA HIS A 195 -13.42 0.75 -7.85
C HIS A 195 -13.34 1.72 -6.67
N THR A 196 -14.49 2.09 -6.11
CA THR A 196 -14.63 3.00 -4.97
C THR A 196 -15.76 2.54 -4.06
N LEU A 197 -15.68 2.91 -2.78
CA LEU A 197 -16.81 2.73 -1.87
C LEU A 197 -17.83 3.84 -2.09
N SER A 198 -19.12 3.56 -1.92
CA SER A 198 -20.16 4.60 -1.94
C SER A 198 -19.99 5.66 -0.85
N THR A 199 -19.26 5.33 0.22
CA THR A 199 -18.95 6.20 1.35
C THR A 199 -17.52 6.76 1.31
N GLU A 200 -16.75 6.57 0.22
CA GLU A 200 -15.32 6.92 0.16
C GLU A 200 -15.06 8.40 0.51
N LYS A 201 -15.77 9.36 -0.11
CA LYS A 201 -15.61 10.80 0.20
C LYS A 201 -15.86 11.13 1.67
N GLN A 202 -16.85 10.49 2.28
CA GLN A 202 -17.16 10.68 3.70
C GLN A 202 -16.03 10.12 4.58
N LEU A 203 -15.51 8.93 4.24
CA LEU A 203 -14.40 8.32 4.95
C LEU A 203 -13.10 9.12 4.81
N GLN A 204 -12.80 9.66 3.63
CA GLN A 204 -11.66 10.55 3.42
C GLN A 204 -11.77 11.82 4.27
N LYS A 205 -12.97 12.42 4.32
CA LYS A 205 -13.22 13.58 5.17
C LYS A 205 -13.00 13.26 6.66
N GLU A 206 -13.60 12.18 7.17
CA GLU A 206 -13.41 11.73 8.55
C GLU A 206 -11.93 11.44 8.85
N PHE A 207 -11.23 10.79 7.92
CA PHE A 207 -9.80 10.51 8.02
C PHE A 207 -8.96 11.78 8.13
N ILE A 208 -9.29 12.82 7.36
CA ILE A 208 -8.64 14.13 7.42
C ILE A 208 -8.93 14.83 8.76
N GLU A 209 -10.19 14.82 9.22
CA GLU A 209 -10.60 15.38 10.51
C GLU A 209 -9.85 14.74 11.70
N MET A 210 -9.48 13.46 11.57
CA MET A 210 -8.65 12.74 12.55
C MET A 210 -7.14 12.99 12.41
N ASN A 211 -6.71 13.87 11.50
CA ASN A 211 -5.30 14.07 11.14
C ASN A 211 -4.59 12.81 10.61
N GLY A 212 -5.35 11.86 10.03
CA GLY A 212 -4.79 10.63 9.47
C GLY A 212 -3.80 10.90 8.33
N HIS A 213 -4.05 11.92 7.52
CA HIS A 213 -3.16 12.36 6.45
C HIS A 213 -1.79 12.79 6.98
N LEU A 214 -1.73 13.47 8.13
CA LEU A 214 -0.47 13.86 8.78
C LEU A 214 0.25 12.68 9.45
N LEU A 215 -0.51 11.71 9.97
CA LEU A 215 0.07 10.45 10.45
C LEU A 215 0.78 9.71 9.31
N LEU A 216 0.13 9.57 8.15
CA LEU A 216 0.74 8.93 6.98
C LEU A 216 1.94 9.73 6.46
N PHE A 217 1.83 11.05 6.39
CA PHE A 217 2.92 11.90 5.93
C PHE A 217 4.15 11.81 6.84
N SER A 218 3.96 11.88 8.16
CA SER A 218 5.06 11.70 9.12
C SER A 218 5.66 10.29 9.10
N ALA A 219 4.87 9.26 8.76
CA ALA A 219 5.40 7.91 8.52
C ALA A 219 6.27 7.87 7.26
N TRP A 220 5.76 8.40 6.14
CA TRP A 220 6.46 8.43 4.85
C TRP A 220 7.78 9.21 4.93
N LEU A 221 7.83 10.33 5.66
CA LEU A 221 9.06 11.10 5.85
C LEU A 221 10.19 10.31 6.54
N GLN A 222 9.88 9.22 7.25
CA GLN A 222 10.90 8.34 7.81
C GLN A 222 11.57 7.47 6.73
N HIS A 223 10.85 7.14 5.66
CA HIS A 223 11.38 6.38 4.53
C HIS A 223 10.65 6.80 3.23
N PRO A 224 11.03 7.95 2.63
CA PRO A 224 10.39 8.45 1.42
C PRO A 224 10.54 7.47 0.27
N GLU A 225 9.46 7.24 -0.46
CA GLU A 225 9.44 6.38 -1.64
C GLU A 225 9.62 7.23 -2.92
N PRO A 226 10.39 6.75 -3.92
CA PRO A 226 10.53 7.47 -5.19
C PRO A 226 9.22 7.39 -6.01
N PRO A 227 8.98 8.34 -6.93
CA PRO A 227 7.76 8.37 -7.75
C PRO A 227 7.51 7.07 -8.54
N ALA A 228 8.59 6.36 -8.91
CA ALA A 228 8.52 5.08 -9.62
C ALA A 228 7.80 3.96 -8.83
N THR A 229 7.65 4.09 -7.51
CA THR A 229 6.86 3.16 -6.69
C THR A 229 5.40 3.09 -7.15
N GLN A 230 4.87 4.17 -7.72
CA GLN A 230 3.52 4.20 -8.29
C GLN A 230 3.36 3.35 -9.57
N ALA A 231 4.46 3.01 -10.26
CA ALA A 231 4.44 2.11 -11.41
C ALA A 231 4.45 0.63 -11.02
N MET A 232 4.69 0.31 -9.73
CA MET A 232 4.64 -1.06 -9.23
C MET A 232 3.20 -1.52 -8.99
N PRO A 233 2.90 -2.82 -9.18
CA PRO A 233 1.65 -3.39 -8.70
C PRO A 233 1.48 -3.15 -7.19
N LEU A 234 0.25 -2.87 -6.75
CA LEU A 234 -0.05 -2.62 -5.35
C LEU A 234 0.40 -3.78 -4.44
N GLU A 235 0.22 -5.02 -4.88
CA GLU A 235 0.65 -6.22 -4.17
C GLU A 235 2.15 -6.31 -3.92
N ASP A 236 2.98 -5.65 -4.74
CA ASP A 236 4.44 -5.63 -4.60
C ASP A 236 4.94 -4.45 -3.74
N ARG A 237 4.06 -3.51 -3.37
CA ARG A 237 4.43 -2.35 -2.54
C ARG A 237 4.65 -2.79 -1.09
N THR A 238 5.70 -2.27 -0.47
CA THR A 238 5.97 -2.42 0.97
C THR A 238 5.02 -1.55 1.79
N PHE A 239 5.19 -1.52 3.12
CA PHE A 239 4.43 -0.61 3.99
C PHE A 239 4.51 0.85 3.49
N PHE A 240 5.71 1.36 3.26
CA PHE A 240 5.91 2.74 2.82
C PHE A 240 5.37 2.98 1.40
N GLY A 241 5.46 2.01 0.49
CA GLY A 241 4.84 2.12 -0.82
C GLY A 241 3.30 2.17 -0.78
N VAL A 242 2.66 1.47 0.16
CA VAL A 242 1.21 1.59 0.38
C VAL A 242 0.86 2.95 1.01
N VAL A 243 1.67 3.43 1.96
CA VAL A 243 1.52 4.78 2.55
C VAL A 243 1.67 5.85 1.48
N ASP A 244 2.65 5.74 0.59
CA ASP A 244 2.84 6.65 -0.54
C ASP A 244 1.60 6.65 -1.46
N SER A 245 1.06 5.46 -1.75
CA SER A 245 -0.18 5.32 -2.54
C SER A 245 -1.39 6.00 -1.90
N LEU A 246 -1.49 5.98 -0.57
CA LEU A 246 -2.51 6.72 0.19
C LEU A 246 -2.29 8.23 0.09
N LEU A 247 -1.04 8.69 0.20
CA LEU A 247 -0.69 10.11 0.08
C LEU A 247 -0.90 10.67 -1.33
N GLN A 248 -0.99 9.82 -2.36
CA GLN A 248 -1.35 10.24 -3.72
C GLN A 248 -2.87 10.41 -3.95
N ILE A 249 -3.73 10.08 -2.98
CA ILE A 249 -5.16 10.42 -3.05
C ILE A 249 -5.31 11.94 -2.95
N SER A 250 -5.98 12.58 -3.91
CA SER A 250 -6.00 14.05 -4.00
C SER A 250 -6.45 14.70 -2.70
N ALA A 251 -7.56 14.26 -2.11
CA ALA A 251 -8.07 14.85 -0.87
C ALA A 251 -7.08 14.73 0.32
N ILE A 252 -6.30 13.65 0.37
CA ILE A 252 -5.30 13.40 1.41
C ILE A 252 -4.07 14.29 1.16
N ARG A 253 -3.59 14.35 -0.09
CA ARG A 253 -2.48 15.22 -0.50
C ARG A 253 -2.80 16.68 -0.21
N ASP A 254 -3.98 17.14 -0.62
CA ASP A 254 -4.42 18.53 -0.42
C ASP A 254 -4.46 18.89 1.08
N GLY A 255 -4.80 17.93 1.95
CA GLY A 255 -4.71 18.10 3.41
C GLY A 255 -3.29 18.26 3.92
N VAL A 256 -2.32 17.52 3.36
CA VAL A 256 -0.90 17.68 3.68
C VAL A 256 -0.38 19.02 3.17
N ASP A 257 -0.70 19.40 1.94
CA ASP A 257 -0.29 20.67 1.35
C ASP A 257 -0.83 21.85 2.17
N ALA A 258 -2.10 21.82 2.56
CA ALA A 258 -2.69 22.83 3.44
C ALA A 258 -1.99 22.93 4.80
N PHE A 259 -1.54 21.81 5.36
CA PHE A 259 -0.76 21.81 6.60
C PHE A 259 0.63 22.42 6.40
N MET A 260 1.30 22.14 5.27
CA MET A 260 2.63 22.67 4.98
C MET A 260 2.60 24.16 4.66
N ASP A 261 1.62 24.61 3.86
CA ASP A 261 1.43 26.03 3.51
C ASP A 261 1.11 26.89 4.75
N ALA A 262 0.35 26.36 5.71
CA ALA A 262 0.04 27.08 6.96
C ALA A 262 1.28 27.32 7.84
N ARG A 263 2.43 26.73 7.50
CA ARG A 263 3.69 26.81 8.23
C ARG A 263 4.79 27.54 7.46
N SER A 264 4.58 27.82 6.17
CA SER A 264 5.45 28.68 5.35
C SER A 264 5.22 30.16 5.63
#